data_AF-A0A0Q4N2F3-F1
#
_entry.id   AF-A0A0Q4N2F3-F1
#
_cell.length_a   1.000
_cell.length_b   1.000
_cell.length_c   1.000
_cell.angle_alpha   90.00
_cell.angle_beta   90.00
_cell.angle_gamma   90.00
#
_symmetry.space_group_name_H-M   'P 1'
#
loop_
_entity.id
_entity.type
_entity.pdbx_description
1 polymer ?
#
loop_
_entity_poly.entity_id
_entity_poly.type
_entity_poly.pdbx_seq_one_letter_code
_entity_poly.pdbx_strand_id
1 'polypeptide(L)'
;MQQDVSESLYLVDLGSSRDVDVEMGINEPSWEEFKAEVMRHRIRDRKDGPGYIPVMMKLKEDWVLQVSQKGTKHYRADINTEALTVLVIDIDEPGALETGEQIFEGYEYIVHSTHNFTPETPWKYRMIVRLAQPIEVANWPACFEALKSRIDLDPSCCNPSRFYYYPSHSSASNIAPKSFHQKGKAITEQDILALGRDVAKKVRISPLTSRTLGTLPLAQSRAKRHFSGNMVAHYDALPQTVNQRMDSFMERHAKSIVDFELSPHSRHNFALSITSREYSVMGPRTDMRRLLDLMFYCASRHGTPLESGNNTLQEIPGMIVTAMQKYAPEALDKAQADHGDNFAVWMAETIDKSLKSYEFVGFEETKKAEVETPSDMYLVMRERHKSLLREFLAEGSLQRLVEQVLRHELASDSPDYSNIASALYRYQLGYLTAVIKQPKDEAHENLSGHIKSVLQSIQPRELGIDDKKFAFARSALLVEIAKNKPAARPSHDNNNEPGL
;
A
#
# COMPACT_ATOMS: atom_id res chain seq x y z
N MET A 1 -41.52 38.71 -11.80
CA MET A 1 -40.78 38.10 -10.68
C MET A 1 -40.39 36.69 -11.10
N GLN A 2 -39.27 36.55 -11.79
CA GLN A 2 -38.66 35.26 -12.02
C GLN A 2 -37.76 35.00 -10.81
N GLN A 3 -38.15 34.03 -9.97
CA GLN A 3 -37.26 33.51 -8.93
C GLN A 3 -36.07 32.87 -9.64
N ASP A 4 -34.88 33.37 -9.37
CA ASP A 4 -33.64 32.74 -9.80
C ASP A 4 -33.61 31.35 -9.14
N VAL A 5 -33.66 30.30 -9.95
CA VAL A 5 -33.71 28.88 -9.50
C VAL A 5 -32.37 28.47 -8.83
N SER A 6 -31.42 29.40 -8.68
CA SER A 6 -30.04 29.20 -8.21
C SER A 6 -29.83 29.38 -6.69
N GLU A 7 -30.89 29.44 -5.87
CA GLU A 7 -30.76 29.62 -4.40
C GLU A 7 -31.14 28.40 -3.57
N SER A 8 -31.91 27.45 -4.11
CA SER A 8 -32.33 26.25 -3.39
C SER A 8 -31.22 25.21 -3.35
N LEU A 9 -30.88 24.76 -2.15
CA LEU A 9 -30.01 23.61 -1.90
C LEU A 9 -30.88 22.39 -1.64
N TYR A 10 -30.42 21.21 -2.02
CA TYR A 10 -31.06 19.95 -1.62
C TYR A 10 -30.24 19.29 -0.53
N LEU A 11 -30.87 18.89 0.56
CA LEU A 11 -30.22 18.15 1.62
C LEU A 11 -31.15 17.12 2.25
N VAL A 12 -30.55 16.11 2.86
CA VAL A 12 -31.26 15.09 3.64
C VAL A 12 -30.91 15.27 5.11
N ASP A 13 -31.84 15.80 5.87
CA ASP A 13 -31.77 15.96 7.32
C ASP A 13 -32.00 14.62 8.02
N LEU A 14 -31.10 14.27 8.93
CA LEU A 14 -31.13 13.00 9.64
C LEU A 14 -31.00 13.24 11.15
N GLY A 15 -31.79 12.52 11.95
CA GLY A 15 -31.80 12.70 13.41
C GLY A 15 -30.51 12.23 14.09
N SER A 16 -29.77 11.32 13.44
CA SER A 16 -28.46 10.85 13.88
C SER A 16 -27.66 10.23 12.74
N SER A 17 -26.38 9.97 12.97
CA SER A 17 -25.54 9.24 11.99
C SER A 17 -26.01 7.80 11.72
N ARG A 18 -26.84 7.22 12.60
CA ARG A 18 -27.44 5.89 12.46
C ARG A 18 -28.80 5.91 11.77
N ASP A 19 -29.33 7.11 11.54
CA ASP A 19 -30.58 7.27 10.85
C ASP A 19 -30.40 6.91 9.37
N VAL A 20 -31.40 6.19 8.87
CA VAL A 20 -31.42 5.60 7.54
C VAL A 20 -32.69 5.97 6.77
N ASP A 21 -33.62 6.67 7.41
CA ASP A 21 -34.86 7.13 6.80
C ASP A 21 -34.63 8.45 6.07
N VAL A 22 -34.15 8.33 4.83
CA VAL A 22 -33.91 9.50 3.97
C VAL A 22 -35.21 10.14 3.48
N GLU A 23 -36.32 9.42 3.45
CA GLU A 23 -37.58 9.92 2.88
C GLU A 23 -38.14 11.07 3.71
N MET A 24 -38.11 10.92 5.03
CA MET A 24 -38.59 11.93 5.97
C MET A 24 -37.62 13.12 6.13
N GLY A 25 -36.41 13.00 5.59
CA GLY A 25 -35.33 13.97 5.75
C GLY A 25 -35.12 14.92 4.57
N ILE A 26 -35.75 14.68 3.41
CA ILE A 26 -35.52 15.51 2.22
C ILE A 26 -36.03 16.94 2.48
N ASN A 27 -35.14 17.90 2.28
CA ASN A 27 -35.39 19.31 2.53
C ASN A 27 -34.71 20.17 1.44
N GLU A 28 -35.31 21.33 1.16
CA GLU A 28 -34.87 22.24 0.10
C GLU A 28 -34.64 23.67 0.61
N PRO A 29 -33.73 23.89 1.58
CA PRO A 29 -33.51 25.22 2.13
C PRO A 29 -32.76 26.12 1.15
N SER A 30 -32.96 27.42 1.29
CA SER A 30 -32.09 28.41 0.66
C SER A 30 -30.67 28.35 1.23
N TRP A 31 -29.69 28.84 0.47
CA TRP A 31 -28.32 29.01 0.97
C TRP A 31 -28.26 29.85 2.26
N GLU A 32 -29.11 30.87 2.39
CA GLU A 32 -29.17 31.72 3.58
C GLU A 32 -29.70 30.98 4.82
N GLU A 33 -30.74 30.15 4.66
CA GLU A 33 -31.28 29.31 5.75
C GLU A 33 -30.26 28.26 6.18
N PHE A 34 -29.63 27.57 5.21
CA PHE A 34 -28.61 26.58 5.50
C PHE A 34 -27.41 27.20 6.21
N LYS A 35 -26.95 28.37 5.73
CA LYS A 35 -25.89 29.15 6.37
C LYS A 35 -26.23 29.50 7.82
N ALA A 36 -27.43 30.01 8.07
CA ALA A 36 -27.87 30.35 9.42
C ALA A 36 -27.83 29.14 10.36
N GLU A 37 -28.20 27.95 9.85
CA GLU A 37 -28.16 26.71 10.62
C GLU A 37 -26.73 26.23 10.89
N VAL A 38 -25.86 26.20 9.87
CA VAL A 38 -24.47 25.70 10.03
C VAL A 38 -23.52 26.71 10.69
N MET A 39 -23.95 27.95 10.91
CA MET A 39 -23.22 28.92 11.72
C MET A 39 -23.50 28.80 13.23
N ARG A 40 -24.54 28.05 13.62
CA ARG A 40 -25.00 27.95 15.00
C ARG A 40 -24.54 26.66 15.68
N HIS A 41 -23.60 26.78 16.62
CA HIS A 41 -23.20 25.64 17.46
C HIS A 41 -24.23 25.28 18.52
N ARG A 42 -24.50 23.98 18.65
CA ARG A 42 -25.28 23.40 19.74
C ARG A 42 -24.32 22.79 20.78
N ILE A 43 -24.40 23.22 22.03
CA ILE A 43 -23.58 22.64 23.11
C ILE A 43 -24.11 21.25 23.44
N ARG A 44 -23.22 20.25 23.45
CA ARG A 44 -23.55 18.84 23.73
C ARG A 44 -22.43 18.19 24.54
N ASP A 45 -22.77 17.23 25.39
CA ASP A 45 -21.78 16.44 26.14
C ASP A 45 -21.13 15.35 25.28
N ARG A 46 -21.81 14.90 24.22
CA ARG A 46 -21.34 13.85 23.32
C ARG A 46 -21.43 14.28 21.86
N LYS A 47 -20.62 13.64 21.02
CA LYS A 47 -20.68 13.76 19.55
C LYS A 47 -21.84 12.93 19.02
N ASP A 48 -23.06 13.41 19.25
CA ASP A 48 -24.31 12.80 18.81
C ASP A 48 -25.28 13.86 18.27
N GLY A 49 -26.47 13.43 17.86
CA GLY A 49 -27.56 14.30 17.40
C GLY A 49 -27.62 14.48 15.88
N PRO A 50 -28.44 15.46 15.42
CA PRO A 50 -28.78 15.62 14.02
C PRO A 50 -27.62 16.06 13.14
N GLY A 51 -27.75 15.75 11.87
CA GLY A 51 -26.86 16.16 10.80
C GLY A 51 -27.56 16.08 9.45
N TYR A 52 -26.80 16.25 8.39
CA TYR A 52 -27.31 16.35 7.04
C TYR A 52 -26.41 15.59 6.05
N ILE A 53 -26.99 15.28 4.89
CA ILE A 53 -26.27 14.84 3.68
C ILE A 53 -26.54 15.92 2.60
N PRO A 54 -25.52 16.63 2.10
CA PRO A 54 -25.69 17.76 1.18
C PRO A 54 -25.88 17.29 -0.28
N VAL A 55 -26.97 16.57 -0.53
CA VAL A 55 -27.21 15.90 -1.80
C VAL A 55 -28.65 16.05 -2.28
N MET A 56 -28.78 16.01 -3.61
CA MET A 56 -30.03 15.72 -4.28
C MET A 56 -30.16 14.20 -4.43
N MET A 57 -31.22 13.65 -3.84
CA MET A 57 -31.57 12.23 -4.01
C MET A 57 -32.24 12.03 -5.36
N LYS A 58 -32.07 10.84 -5.95
CA LYS A 58 -32.84 10.44 -7.14
C LYS A 58 -34.34 10.45 -6.84
N LEU A 59 -35.15 10.37 -7.88
CA LEU A 59 -36.59 10.15 -7.71
C LEU A 59 -36.84 8.85 -6.95
N LYS A 60 -37.86 8.85 -6.09
CA LYS A 60 -38.18 7.73 -5.19
C LYS A 60 -38.40 6.41 -5.93
N GLU A 61 -38.92 6.48 -7.16
CA GLU A 61 -39.14 5.32 -8.04
C GLU A 61 -37.84 4.65 -8.49
N ASP A 62 -36.73 5.39 -8.53
CA ASP A 62 -35.40 4.90 -8.92
C ASP A 62 -34.56 4.45 -7.72
N TRP A 63 -35.12 4.48 -6.50
CA TRP A 63 -34.40 4.10 -5.31
C TRP A 63 -34.15 2.59 -5.26
N VAL A 64 -32.89 2.23 -5.09
CA VAL A 64 -32.45 0.85 -4.90
C VAL A 64 -32.37 0.57 -3.40
N LEU A 65 -33.15 -0.41 -2.94
CA LEU A 65 -33.11 -0.88 -1.56
C LEU A 65 -31.74 -1.48 -1.24
N GLN A 66 -31.09 -0.98 -0.19
CA GLN A 66 -29.83 -1.51 0.32
C GLN A 66 -30.06 -2.26 1.63
N VAL A 67 -29.18 -3.21 1.93
CA VAL A 67 -29.19 -3.98 3.16
C VAL A 67 -27.84 -3.78 3.85
N SER A 68 -27.84 -3.20 5.04
CA SER A 68 -26.64 -3.03 5.84
C SER A 68 -26.06 -4.38 6.27
N GLN A 69 -24.81 -4.41 6.71
CA GLN A 69 -24.19 -5.63 7.26
C GLN A 69 -24.96 -6.23 8.45
N LYS A 70 -25.79 -5.44 9.13
CA LYS A 70 -26.65 -5.88 10.24
C LYS A 70 -28.06 -6.30 9.79
N GLY A 71 -28.28 -6.43 8.48
CA GLY A 71 -29.57 -6.79 7.90
C GLY A 71 -30.60 -5.65 7.86
N THR A 72 -30.21 -4.42 8.23
CA THR A 72 -31.13 -3.27 8.19
C THR A 72 -31.36 -2.85 6.74
N LYS A 73 -32.62 -2.80 6.34
CA LYS A 73 -33.04 -2.31 5.02
C LYS A 73 -33.08 -0.79 5.01
N HIS A 74 -32.45 -0.14 4.02
CA HIS A 74 -32.43 1.32 3.91
C HIS A 74 -32.22 1.83 2.48
N TYR A 75 -32.49 3.12 2.27
CA TYR A 75 -32.24 3.83 1.01
C TYR A 75 -31.10 4.86 1.08
N ARG A 76 -30.50 5.05 2.27
CA ARG A 76 -29.30 5.87 2.43
C ARG A 76 -28.07 5.19 1.81
N ALA A 77 -27.76 5.48 0.56
CA ALA A 77 -26.59 4.97 -0.13
C ALA A 77 -26.24 5.79 -1.37
N ASP A 78 -24.97 5.75 -1.77
CA ASP A 78 -24.44 6.51 -2.92
C ASP A 78 -25.21 6.21 -4.23
N ILE A 79 -25.70 4.99 -4.41
CA ILE A 79 -26.47 4.58 -5.59
C ILE A 79 -27.80 5.33 -5.74
N ASN A 80 -28.36 5.84 -4.64
CA ASN A 80 -29.62 6.59 -4.61
C ASN A 80 -29.41 8.10 -4.64
N THR A 81 -28.16 8.56 -4.72
CA THR A 81 -27.79 9.96 -4.83
C THR A 81 -27.65 10.36 -6.29
N GLU A 82 -28.19 11.52 -6.65
CA GLU A 82 -28.14 12.08 -8.01
C GLU A 82 -26.98 13.08 -8.14
N ALA A 83 -26.89 14.04 -7.22
CA ALA A 83 -25.86 15.08 -7.24
C ALA A 83 -25.51 15.59 -5.84
N LEU A 84 -24.30 16.12 -5.69
CA LEU A 84 -23.89 16.88 -4.51
C LEU A 84 -24.30 18.34 -4.68
N THR A 85 -24.89 18.95 -3.67
CA THR A 85 -25.40 20.34 -3.73
C THR A 85 -24.53 21.33 -2.98
N VAL A 86 -23.69 20.84 -2.07
CA VAL A 86 -22.70 21.62 -1.34
C VAL A 86 -21.42 20.82 -1.22
N LEU A 87 -20.27 21.49 -1.33
CA LEU A 87 -18.98 20.87 -1.07
C LEU A 87 -18.64 21.00 0.41
N VAL A 88 -18.45 19.86 1.09
CA VAL A 88 -18.11 19.83 2.52
C VAL A 88 -16.75 19.18 2.72
N ILE A 89 -15.85 19.90 3.39
CA ILE A 89 -14.46 19.52 3.63
C ILE A 89 -14.22 19.47 5.15
N ASP A 90 -13.84 18.30 5.66
CA ASP A 90 -13.35 18.15 7.03
C ASP A 90 -11.89 18.64 7.10
N ILE A 91 -11.61 19.56 8.01
CA ILE A 91 -10.29 20.15 8.25
C ILE A 91 -9.79 19.63 9.59
N ASP A 92 -8.86 18.68 9.55
CA ASP A 92 -8.45 17.89 10.72
C ASP A 92 -6.99 18.05 11.14
N GLU A 93 -6.19 18.81 10.37
CA GLU A 93 -4.74 18.97 10.57
C GLU A 93 -4.33 20.44 10.80
N PRO A 94 -3.23 20.71 11.54
CA PRO A 94 -2.68 22.05 11.68
C PRO A 94 -2.32 22.66 10.31
N GLY A 95 -2.68 23.92 10.06
CA GLY A 95 -2.37 24.61 8.80
C GLY A 95 -3.30 24.30 7.62
N ALA A 96 -4.20 23.32 7.77
CA ALA A 96 -5.10 22.90 6.70
C ALA A 96 -6.23 23.91 6.44
N LEU A 97 -6.66 24.66 7.46
CA LEU A 97 -7.66 25.72 7.30
C LEU A 97 -7.12 26.84 6.40
N GLU A 98 -5.93 27.34 6.71
CA GLU A 98 -5.25 28.41 5.96
C GLU A 98 -5.01 28.01 4.51
N THR A 99 -4.65 26.73 4.29
CA THR A 99 -4.52 26.17 2.93
C THR A 99 -5.87 26.15 2.20
N GLY A 100 -6.94 25.74 2.88
CA GLY A 100 -8.29 25.78 2.33
C GLY A 100 -8.73 27.20 1.98
N GLU A 101 -8.50 28.18 2.86
CA GLU A 101 -8.85 29.59 2.64
C GLU A 101 -8.11 30.18 1.43
N GLN A 102 -6.84 29.83 1.25
CA GLN A 102 -6.07 30.25 0.07
C GLN A 102 -6.61 29.63 -1.22
N ILE A 103 -6.98 28.34 -1.20
CA ILE A 103 -7.51 27.65 -2.38
C ILE A 103 -8.87 28.20 -2.79
N PHE A 104 -9.71 28.52 -1.79
CA PHE A 104 -11.06 29.03 -2.01
C PHE A 104 -11.14 30.55 -1.94
N GLU A 105 -10.02 31.25 -2.11
CA GLU A 105 -10.00 32.71 -2.15
C GLU A 105 -10.95 33.24 -3.23
N GLY A 106 -11.83 34.16 -2.84
CA GLY A 106 -12.85 34.75 -3.73
C GLY A 106 -14.11 33.89 -3.92
N TYR A 107 -14.14 32.66 -3.42
CA TYR A 107 -15.35 31.83 -3.39
C TYR A 107 -16.12 32.01 -2.08
N GLU A 108 -17.42 31.72 -2.12
CA GLU A 108 -18.28 31.75 -0.94
C GLU A 108 -18.17 30.45 -0.15
N TYR A 109 -17.80 30.56 1.12
CA TYR A 109 -17.70 29.41 2.02
C TYR A 109 -17.99 29.78 3.47
N ILE A 110 -18.35 28.77 4.26
CA ILE A 110 -18.59 28.86 5.69
C ILE A 110 -17.60 27.93 6.39
N VAL A 111 -17.02 28.39 7.50
CA VAL A 111 -16.19 27.57 8.36
C VAL A 111 -16.83 27.52 9.73
N HIS A 112 -16.91 26.32 10.31
CA HIS A 112 -17.29 26.16 11.71
C HIS A 112 -16.40 25.13 12.40
N SER A 113 -16.13 25.33 13.68
CA SER A 113 -15.42 24.36 14.51
C SER A 113 -16.26 23.10 14.70
N THR A 114 -15.60 21.95 14.83
CA THR A 114 -16.28 20.67 15.08
C THR A 114 -16.43 20.41 16.57
N HIS A 115 -17.14 19.34 16.94
CA HIS A 115 -17.31 18.91 18.33
C HIS A 115 -15.97 18.67 19.06
N ASN A 116 -14.92 18.30 18.31
CA ASN A 116 -13.60 18.00 18.85
C ASN A 116 -12.69 19.24 18.91
N PHE A 117 -13.20 20.44 18.71
CA PHE A 117 -12.40 21.66 18.83
C PHE A 117 -12.07 21.94 20.30
N THR A 118 -10.81 21.74 20.69
CA THR A 118 -10.29 21.93 22.07
C THR A 118 -8.96 22.70 22.06
N PRO A 119 -8.43 23.15 23.21
CA PRO A 119 -7.09 23.77 23.29
C PRO A 119 -5.97 22.91 22.71
N GLU A 120 -6.10 21.59 22.80
CA GLU A 120 -5.11 20.62 22.30
C GLU A 120 -5.27 20.37 20.80
N THR A 121 -6.45 20.64 20.25
CA THR A 121 -6.77 20.45 18.83
C THR A 121 -7.49 21.67 18.23
N PRO A 122 -6.88 22.88 18.27
CA PRO A 122 -7.48 24.13 17.82
C PRO A 122 -7.57 24.27 16.30
N TRP A 123 -7.39 23.18 15.55
CA TRP A 123 -7.43 23.12 14.08
C TRP A 123 -8.56 22.24 13.54
N LYS A 124 -9.49 21.78 14.41
CA LYS A 124 -10.62 20.90 14.04
C LYS A 124 -11.81 21.70 13.50
N TYR A 125 -11.87 21.87 12.19
CA TYR A 125 -12.88 22.65 11.50
C TYR A 125 -13.62 21.85 10.42
N ARG A 126 -14.72 22.41 9.94
CA ARG A 126 -15.38 22.00 8.70
C ARG A 126 -15.57 23.23 7.83
N MET A 127 -15.16 23.11 6.58
CA MET A 127 -15.36 24.12 5.55
C MET A 127 -16.46 23.66 4.59
N ILE A 128 -17.42 24.54 4.35
CA ILE A 128 -18.61 24.30 3.54
C ILE A 128 -18.58 25.32 2.41
N VAL A 129 -18.34 24.88 1.18
CA VAL A 129 -18.18 25.74 0.01
C VAL A 129 -19.45 25.71 -0.83
N ARG A 130 -19.97 26.89 -1.20
CA ARG A 130 -21.19 27.03 -2.00
C ARG A 130 -20.93 26.60 -3.43
N LEU A 131 -21.67 25.60 -3.93
CA LEU A 131 -21.64 25.21 -5.33
C LEU A 131 -22.55 26.13 -6.15
N ALA A 132 -22.10 26.49 -7.36
CA ALA A 132 -22.90 27.28 -8.30
C ALA A 132 -24.03 26.43 -8.91
N GLN A 133 -23.77 25.13 -9.08
CA GLN A 133 -24.69 24.12 -9.61
C GLN A 133 -24.37 22.80 -8.91
N PRO A 134 -25.36 21.91 -8.69
CA PRO A 134 -25.10 20.57 -8.20
C PRO A 134 -24.09 19.82 -9.08
N ILE A 135 -23.19 19.05 -8.45
CA ILE A 135 -22.22 18.19 -9.14
C ILE A 135 -22.81 16.79 -9.23
N GLU A 136 -23.05 16.31 -10.45
CA GLU A 136 -23.53 14.93 -10.67
C GLU A 136 -22.58 13.92 -10.02
N VAL A 137 -23.14 12.88 -9.41
CA VAL A 137 -22.35 11.82 -8.74
C VAL A 137 -21.33 11.17 -9.70
N ALA A 138 -21.65 11.08 -11.00
CA ALA A 138 -20.73 10.55 -12.00
C ALA A 138 -19.45 11.40 -12.16
N ASN A 139 -19.53 12.72 -11.95
CA ASN A 139 -18.40 13.64 -12.06
C ASN A 139 -17.63 13.79 -10.75
N TRP A 140 -18.25 13.45 -9.61
CA TRP A 140 -17.68 13.62 -8.28
C TRP A 140 -16.29 12.97 -8.10
N PRO A 141 -15.99 11.74 -8.58
CA PRO A 141 -14.65 11.16 -8.43
C PRO A 141 -13.53 12.02 -9.03
N ALA A 142 -13.78 12.68 -10.17
CA ALA A 142 -12.80 13.55 -10.80
C ALA A 142 -12.60 14.86 -10.01
N CYS A 143 -13.70 15.44 -9.52
CA CYS A 143 -13.67 16.60 -8.64
C CYS A 143 -12.94 16.31 -7.32
N PHE A 144 -13.22 15.17 -6.70
CA PHE A 144 -12.59 14.75 -5.46
C PHE A 144 -11.08 14.59 -5.62
N GLU A 145 -10.61 13.93 -6.68
CA GLU A 145 -9.17 13.80 -6.94
C GLU A 145 -8.50 15.15 -7.24
N ALA A 146 -9.18 16.09 -7.91
CA ALA A 146 -8.68 17.44 -8.10
C ALA A 146 -8.52 18.19 -6.76
N LEU A 147 -9.50 18.10 -5.87
CA LEU A 147 -9.43 18.71 -4.53
C LEU A 147 -8.32 18.08 -3.67
N LYS A 148 -8.26 16.75 -3.64
CA LYS A 148 -7.26 15.97 -2.90
C LYS A 148 -5.82 16.27 -3.32
N SER A 149 -5.62 16.74 -4.55
CA SER A 149 -4.29 17.18 -5.02
C SER A 149 -3.79 18.46 -4.35
N ARG A 150 -4.69 19.22 -3.71
CA ARG A 150 -4.40 20.53 -3.08
C ARG A 150 -4.67 20.55 -1.57
N ILE A 151 -5.64 19.76 -1.10
CA ILE A 151 -6.07 19.67 0.29
C ILE A 151 -5.91 18.22 0.72
N ASP A 152 -5.34 17.97 1.91
CA ASP A 152 -5.27 16.62 2.47
C ASP A 152 -6.67 16.19 2.94
N LEU A 153 -7.44 15.62 2.02
CA LEU A 153 -8.78 15.11 2.28
C LEU A 153 -8.72 13.66 2.72
N ASP A 154 -9.47 13.32 3.78
CA ASP A 154 -9.72 11.93 4.16
C ASP A 154 -10.29 11.16 2.94
N PRO A 155 -9.65 10.07 2.48
CA PRO A 155 -10.14 9.26 1.36
C PRO A 155 -11.56 8.75 1.55
N SER A 156 -12.03 8.62 2.79
CA SER A 156 -13.41 8.23 3.10
C SER A 156 -14.43 9.33 2.79
N CYS A 157 -14.03 10.57 2.48
CA CYS A 157 -14.91 11.67 2.05
C CYS A 157 -15.36 11.58 0.59
N CYS A 158 -14.92 10.57 -0.16
CA CYS A 158 -15.33 10.39 -1.56
C CYS A 158 -16.76 9.87 -1.74
N ASN A 159 -17.44 9.43 -0.67
CA ASN A 159 -18.80 8.88 -0.74
C ASN A 159 -19.85 10.00 -0.80
N PRO A 160 -20.65 10.11 -1.88
CA PRO A 160 -21.71 11.13 -1.98
C PRO A 160 -22.71 11.14 -0.81
N SER A 161 -23.09 9.97 -0.29
CA SER A 161 -24.06 9.84 0.80
C SER A 161 -23.47 10.06 2.20
N ARG A 162 -22.34 10.77 2.30
CA ARG A 162 -21.68 11.06 3.59
C ARG A 162 -22.55 11.90 4.48
N PHE A 163 -22.69 11.45 5.73
CA PHE A 163 -23.37 12.20 6.78
C PHE A 163 -22.41 13.16 7.48
N TYR A 164 -22.86 14.39 7.66
CA TYR A 164 -22.16 15.42 8.41
C TYR A 164 -23.03 15.90 9.56
N TYR A 165 -22.49 15.88 10.78
CA TYR A 165 -23.18 16.48 11.93
C TYR A 165 -23.36 17.98 11.73
N TYR A 166 -24.53 18.50 12.13
CA TYR A 166 -24.69 19.92 12.35
C TYR A 166 -23.71 20.42 13.42
N PRO A 167 -23.31 21.70 13.38
CA PRO A 167 -22.32 22.24 14.31
C PRO A 167 -22.72 21.97 15.76
N SER A 168 -21.82 21.29 16.46
CA SER A 168 -21.93 21.08 17.90
C SER A 168 -20.59 21.35 18.55
N HIS A 169 -20.61 21.65 19.84
CA HIS A 169 -19.42 21.93 20.62
C HIS A 169 -19.48 21.17 21.94
N SER A 170 -18.36 20.58 22.33
CA SER A 170 -18.26 19.85 23.59
C SER A 170 -18.39 20.82 24.77
N SER A 171 -19.25 20.49 25.74
CA SER A 171 -19.34 21.20 27.02
C SER A 171 -18.02 21.17 27.81
N ALA A 172 -17.15 20.20 27.54
CA ALA A 172 -15.86 20.00 28.21
C ALA A 172 -14.67 20.73 27.53
N SER A 173 -14.88 21.37 26.38
CA SER A 173 -13.81 21.93 25.54
C SER A 173 -13.05 23.11 26.19
N ASN A 174 -13.63 23.82 27.16
CA ASN A 174 -13.03 25.00 27.82
C ASN A 174 -12.58 26.16 26.90
N ILE A 175 -12.93 26.12 25.60
CA ILE A 175 -12.78 27.23 24.65
C ILE A 175 -14.11 27.47 23.93
N ALA A 176 -14.31 28.69 23.43
CA ALA A 176 -15.50 29.03 22.67
C ALA A 176 -15.46 28.38 21.26
N PRO A 177 -16.59 27.88 20.74
CA PRO A 177 -16.67 27.46 19.35
C PRO A 177 -16.44 28.64 18.41
N LYS A 178 -15.99 28.36 17.19
CA LYS A 178 -15.72 29.38 16.17
C LYS A 178 -16.54 29.07 14.93
N SER A 179 -17.19 30.08 14.37
CA SER A 179 -17.77 30.03 13.03
C SER A 179 -17.58 31.37 12.33
N PHE A 180 -17.41 31.33 11.02
CA PHE A 180 -17.35 32.52 10.19
C PHE A 180 -17.79 32.20 8.76
N HIS A 181 -18.19 33.24 8.04
CA HIS A 181 -18.65 33.19 6.66
C HIS A 181 -17.79 34.11 5.82
N GLN A 182 -17.23 33.55 4.75
CA GLN A 182 -16.56 34.30 3.71
C GLN A 182 -17.52 34.48 2.53
N LYS A 183 -17.81 35.75 2.21
CA LYS A 183 -18.60 36.09 1.02
C LYS A 183 -17.74 35.93 -0.23
N GLY A 184 -18.36 35.50 -1.33
CA GLY A 184 -17.69 35.33 -2.61
C GLY A 184 -18.64 34.83 -3.69
N LYS A 185 -18.09 34.34 -4.79
CA LYS A 185 -18.87 33.65 -5.83
C LYS A 185 -19.06 32.17 -5.48
N ALA A 186 -20.16 31.58 -5.91
CA ALA A 186 -20.30 30.13 -5.84
C ALA A 186 -19.28 29.45 -6.77
N ILE A 187 -18.72 28.30 -6.36
CA ILE A 187 -17.71 27.56 -7.14
C ILE A 187 -18.39 26.63 -8.15
N THR A 188 -17.86 26.58 -9.38
CA THR A 188 -18.36 25.66 -10.41
C THR A 188 -17.61 24.33 -10.41
N GLU A 189 -18.18 23.29 -11.01
CA GLU A 189 -17.47 22.01 -11.24
C GLU A 189 -16.15 22.23 -12.00
N GLN A 190 -16.16 23.13 -12.99
CA GLN A 190 -14.98 23.42 -13.81
C GLN A 190 -13.87 24.10 -13.00
N ASP A 191 -14.22 25.00 -12.07
CA ASP A 191 -13.26 25.63 -11.17
C ASP A 191 -12.58 24.56 -10.30
N ILE A 192 -13.34 23.61 -9.76
CA ILE A 192 -12.81 22.50 -8.96
C ILE A 192 -11.86 21.64 -9.80
N LEU A 193 -12.27 21.24 -11.00
CA LEU A 193 -11.42 20.44 -11.89
C LEU A 193 -10.15 21.19 -12.32
N ALA A 194 -10.20 22.52 -12.42
CA ALA A 194 -9.04 23.35 -12.74
C ALA A 194 -7.98 23.33 -11.63
N LEU A 195 -8.37 23.19 -10.36
CA LEU A 195 -7.44 23.06 -9.23
C LEU A 195 -6.42 21.92 -9.44
N GLY A 196 -6.87 20.81 -10.04
CA GLY A 196 -6.03 19.65 -10.36
C GLY A 196 -5.14 19.83 -11.59
N ARG A 197 -5.45 20.76 -12.51
CA ARG A 197 -4.68 20.99 -13.75
C ARG A 197 -3.43 21.85 -13.53
N ASP A 198 -3.50 22.80 -12.61
CA ASP A 198 -2.40 23.73 -12.29
C ASP A 198 -1.34 23.13 -11.37
N VAL A 199 -1.55 21.91 -10.88
CA VAL A 199 -0.43 21.13 -10.34
C VAL A 199 0.36 20.66 -11.55
N ALA A 200 1.40 21.41 -11.93
CA ALA A 200 2.49 20.85 -12.72
C ALA A 200 2.80 19.51 -12.08
N LYS A 201 2.48 18.40 -12.78
CA LYS A 201 2.53 17.06 -12.21
C LYS A 201 3.89 16.95 -11.53
N LYS A 202 3.92 17.12 -10.21
CA LYS A 202 5.00 16.62 -9.38
C LYS A 202 4.74 15.13 -9.41
N VAL A 203 5.07 14.54 -10.55
CA VAL A 203 5.53 13.18 -10.60
C VAL A 203 6.67 13.21 -9.60
N ARG A 204 6.39 12.76 -8.38
CA ARG A 204 7.43 12.34 -7.46
C ARG A 204 8.01 11.10 -8.12
N ILE A 205 8.85 11.34 -9.12
CA ILE A 205 9.75 10.33 -9.65
C ILE A 205 10.67 10.08 -8.47
N SER A 206 10.47 8.95 -7.79
CA SER A 206 11.46 8.41 -6.88
C SER A 206 12.82 8.50 -7.57
N PRO A 207 13.92 8.90 -6.92
CA PRO A 207 15.20 9.23 -7.58
C PRO A 207 15.86 8.11 -8.39
N LEU A 208 15.23 6.95 -8.54
CA LEU A 208 15.78 5.73 -9.11
C LEU A 208 15.31 5.38 -10.53
N THR A 209 14.47 6.19 -11.18
CA THR A 209 14.04 5.93 -12.58
C THR A 209 14.53 6.93 -13.62
N SER A 210 15.43 7.86 -13.26
CA SER A 210 16.04 8.77 -14.24
C SER A 210 17.35 8.22 -14.83
N ARG A 211 17.32 7.00 -15.39
CA ARG A 211 18.37 6.50 -16.30
C ARG A 211 17.81 5.48 -17.29
N THR A 212 16.87 5.91 -18.13
CA THR A 212 16.70 5.44 -19.52
C THR A 212 15.40 6.00 -20.07
N LEU A 213 15.44 7.23 -20.56
CA LEU A 213 14.49 7.67 -21.58
C LEU A 213 15.27 8.55 -22.53
N GLY A 214 15.91 7.87 -23.49
CA GLY A 214 16.31 8.49 -24.73
C GLY A 214 15.08 9.16 -25.34
N THR A 215 15.27 10.41 -25.73
CA THR A 215 14.32 11.23 -26.47
C THR A 215 13.79 10.47 -27.68
N LEU A 216 12.54 10.02 -27.61
CA LEU A 216 11.83 9.52 -28.78
C LEU A 216 11.49 10.71 -29.72
N PRO A 217 11.63 10.55 -31.04
CA PRO A 217 11.38 11.61 -32.01
C PRO A 217 9.93 12.11 -31.97
N LEU A 218 9.76 13.42 -32.20
CA LEU A 218 8.49 14.18 -32.15
C LEU A 218 7.35 13.59 -33.03
N ALA A 219 7.66 12.74 -33.99
CA ALA A 219 6.67 12.06 -34.84
C ALA A 219 5.89 10.96 -34.10
N GLN A 220 6.41 10.41 -33.00
CA GLN A 220 5.73 9.37 -32.20
C GLN A 220 4.95 9.91 -30.99
N SER A 221 5.09 11.20 -30.65
CA SER A 221 4.36 11.83 -29.53
C SER A 221 2.87 12.07 -29.81
N ARG A 222 2.38 11.70 -31.00
CA ARG A 222 0.97 11.81 -31.41
C ARG A 222 0.22 10.48 -31.53
N ALA A 223 0.71 9.38 -30.95
CA ALA A 223 -0.07 8.15 -30.82
C ALA A 223 -0.98 8.21 -29.58
N LYS A 224 -2.06 9.00 -29.65
CA LYS A 224 -3.21 8.84 -28.76
C LYS A 224 -4.07 7.68 -29.29
N ARG A 225 -4.39 6.76 -28.38
CA ARG A 225 -5.51 5.79 -28.38
C ARG A 225 -5.31 4.50 -29.19
N HIS A 226 -5.17 3.39 -28.48
CA HIS A 226 -6.02 2.24 -28.81
C HIS A 226 -7.37 2.43 -28.13
N PHE A 227 -8.36 2.82 -28.94
CA PHE A 227 -9.77 2.70 -28.66
C PHE A 227 -10.17 1.28 -29.07
N SER A 228 -9.84 0.28 -28.25
CA SER A 228 -10.72 -0.88 -28.15
C SER A 228 -11.65 -0.52 -27.01
N GLY A 229 -12.93 -0.30 -27.26
CA GLY A 229 -13.94 -0.05 -26.23
C GLY A 229 -14.16 -1.20 -25.24
N ASN A 230 -13.12 -2.01 -24.98
CA ASN A 230 -13.11 -3.04 -23.96
C ASN A 230 -12.65 -2.40 -22.66
N MET A 231 -13.54 -2.41 -21.66
CA MET A 231 -13.14 -2.19 -20.28
C MET A 231 -12.08 -3.22 -19.90
N VAL A 232 -10.85 -2.77 -19.70
CA VAL A 232 -9.79 -3.59 -19.10
C VAL A 232 -9.80 -3.29 -17.62
N ALA A 233 -9.88 -4.33 -16.78
CA ALA A 233 -9.90 -4.13 -15.35
C ALA A 233 -8.59 -3.48 -14.88
N HIS A 234 -8.66 -2.58 -13.90
CA HIS A 234 -7.53 -1.75 -13.45
C HIS A 234 -6.25 -2.57 -13.15
N TYR A 235 -6.41 -3.79 -12.62
CA TYR A 235 -5.33 -4.70 -12.26
C TYR A 235 -4.75 -5.51 -13.44
N ASP A 236 -5.44 -5.59 -14.59
CA ASP A 236 -4.91 -6.21 -15.80
C ASP A 236 -3.85 -5.33 -16.48
N ALA A 237 -3.82 -4.03 -16.14
CA ALA A 237 -2.77 -3.10 -16.53
C ALA A 237 -1.48 -3.22 -15.68
N LEU A 238 -1.50 -4.00 -14.58
CA LEU A 238 -0.32 -4.20 -13.73
C LEU A 238 0.67 -5.18 -14.37
N PRO A 239 2.00 -4.95 -14.25
CA PRO A 239 3.02 -5.88 -14.70
C PRO A 239 2.77 -7.30 -14.20
N GLN A 240 3.03 -8.32 -15.03
CA GLN A 240 2.81 -9.73 -14.66
C GLN A 240 3.64 -10.17 -13.44
N THR A 241 4.76 -9.49 -13.17
CA THR A 241 5.62 -9.74 -12.02
C THR A 241 5.54 -8.55 -11.05
N VAL A 242 4.74 -8.67 -9.99
CA VAL A 242 4.74 -7.68 -8.90
C VAL A 242 5.64 -8.18 -7.78
N ASN A 243 6.53 -7.30 -7.30
CA ASN A 243 7.43 -7.62 -6.21
C ASN A 243 6.65 -7.68 -4.88
N GLN A 244 6.39 -8.89 -4.40
CA GLN A 244 5.67 -9.14 -3.14
C GLN A 244 6.61 -9.39 -1.95
N ARG A 245 7.87 -8.93 -2.04
CA ARG A 245 8.80 -9.00 -0.89
C ARG A 245 8.35 -8.06 0.22
N MET A 246 8.69 -8.41 1.46
CA MET A 246 8.35 -7.63 2.65
C MET A 246 8.82 -6.17 2.53
N ASP A 247 10.03 -5.93 2.03
CA ASP A 247 10.55 -4.57 1.82
C ASP A 247 9.67 -3.74 0.87
N SER A 248 9.14 -4.36 -0.18
CA SER A 248 8.23 -3.69 -1.11
C SER A 248 6.85 -3.44 -0.49
N PHE A 249 6.40 -4.32 0.41
CA PHE A 249 5.20 -4.10 1.21
C PHE A 249 5.39 -2.95 2.20
N MET A 250 6.50 -2.93 2.94
CA MET A 250 6.87 -1.85 3.87
C MET A 250 6.97 -0.50 3.14
N GLU A 251 7.57 -0.45 1.96
CA GLU A 251 7.69 0.77 1.16
C GLU A 251 6.33 1.27 0.65
N ARG A 252 5.46 0.37 0.14
CA ARG A 252 4.12 0.74 -0.34
C ARG A 252 3.21 1.24 0.78
N HIS A 253 3.38 0.71 1.99
CA HIS A 253 2.58 1.03 3.17
C HIS A 253 3.27 1.97 4.16
N ALA A 254 4.41 2.58 3.78
CA ALA A 254 5.22 3.42 4.65
C ALA A 254 4.40 4.53 5.35
N LYS A 255 3.47 5.18 4.62
CA LYS A 255 2.56 6.19 5.21
C LYS A 255 1.71 5.59 6.33
N SER A 256 1.04 4.46 6.07
CA SER A 256 0.17 3.80 7.05
C SER A 256 0.96 3.28 8.27
N ILE A 257 2.24 2.92 8.08
CA ILE A 257 3.13 2.51 9.17
C ILE A 257 3.51 3.71 10.04
N VAL A 258 3.90 4.84 9.44
CA VAL A 258 4.19 6.09 10.17
C VAL A 258 2.96 6.57 10.93
N ASP A 259 1.78 6.55 10.30
CA ASP A 259 0.52 6.94 10.97
C ASP A 259 0.23 6.03 12.19
N PHE A 260 0.61 4.75 12.10
CA PHE A 260 0.46 3.80 13.20
C PHE A 260 1.52 3.98 14.31
N GLU A 261 2.76 4.34 13.97
CA GLU A 261 3.79 4.73 14.94
C GLU A 261 3.36 5.97 15.76
N LEU A 262 2.71 6.93 15.10
CA LEU A 262 2.20 8.15 15.74
C LEU A 262 0.95 7.89 16.58
N SER A 263 0.24 6.78 16.35
CA SER A 263 -0.94 6.38 17.11
C SER A 263 -0.98 4.86 17.36
N PRO A 264 -0.13 4.34 18.27
CA PRO A 264 0.07 2.90 18.54
C PRO A 264 -1.16 2.08 18.95
N HIS A 265 -2.23 2.78 19.39
CA HIS A 265 -3.51 2.18 19.79
C HIS A 265 -4.52 2.09 18.63
N SER A 266 -4.20 2.66 17.48
CA SER A 266 -5.05 2.70 16.27
C SER A 266 -4.97 1.42 15.44
N ARG A 267 -4.88 0.25 16.10
CA ARG A 267 -4.69 -1.08 15.50
C ARG A 267 -5.74 -1.41 14.44
N HIS A 268 -6.99 -1.10 14.75
CA HIS A 268 -8.13 -1.32 13.85
C HIS A 268 -8.03 -0.47 12.58
N ASN A 269 -7.73 0.84 12.72
CA ASN A 269 -7.59 1.73 11.57
C ASN A 269 -6.36 1.40 10.73
N PHE A 270 -5.27 1.00 11.38
CA PHE A 270 -4.08 0.50 10.68
C PHE A 270 -4.45 -0.71 9.84
N ALA A 271 -4.98 -1.78 10.45
CA ALA A 271 -5.41 -2.99 9.75
C ALA A 271 -6.35 -2.70 8.57
N LEU A 272 -7.36 -1.84 8.78
CA LEU A 272 -8.33 -1.46 7.75
C LEU A 272 -7.68 -0.67 6.60
N SER A 273 -6.75 0.23 6.90
CA SER A 273 -6.02 1.06 5.93
C SER A 273 -5.16 0.22 4.99
N ILE A 274 -4.27 -0.62 5.54
CA ILE A 274 -3.38 -1.44 4.70
C ILE A 274 -4.13 -2.52 3.92
N THR A 275 -5.17 -3.12 4.52
CA THR A 275 -6.01 -4.10 3.81
C THR A 275 -6.78 -3.46 2.66
N SER A 276 -7.44 -2.32 2.91
CA SER A 276 -8.18 -1.59 1.86
C SER A 276 -7.27 -1.14 0.72
N ARG A 277 -6.09 -0.64 1.06
CA ARG A 277 -5.12 -0.14 0.09
C ARG A 277 -4.49 -1.25 -0.74
N GLU A 278 -4.23 -2.40 -0.14
CA GLU A 278 -3.66 -3.53 -0.88
C GLU A 278 -4.66 -4.06 -1.91
N TYR A 279 -5.91 -4.31 -1.51
CA TYR A 279 -6.94 -4.79 -2.44
C TYR A 279 -7.34 -3.76 -3.49
N SER A 280 -7.32 -2.45 -3.20
CA SER A 280 -7.58 -1.43 -4.22
C SER A 280 -6.48 -1.30 -5.27
N VAL A 281 -5.23 -1.54 -4.89
CA VAL A 281 -4.09 -1.46 -5.82
C VAL A 281 -3.89 -2.76 -6.56
N MET A 282 -3.93 -3.90 -5.87
CA MET A 282 -3.49 -5.20 -6.38
C MET A 282 -4.65 -6.13 -6.76
N GLY A 283 -5.86 -5.85 -6.28
CA GLY A 283 -7.05 -6.64 -6.57
C GLY A 283 -6.85 -8.13 -6.30
N PRO A 284 -7.18 -9.02 -7.25
CA PRO A 284 -7.01 -10.48 -7.14
C PRO A 284 -5.55 -10.95 -7.01
N ARG A 285 -4.57 -10.06 -7.24
CA ARG A 285 -3.13 -10.37 -7.11
C ARG A 285 -2.60 -10.09 -5.71
N THR A 286 -3.46 -9.70 -4.78
CA THR A 286 -3.10 -9.49 -3.37
C THR A 286 -2.71 -10.82 -2.72
N ASP A 287 -1.50 -10.89 -2.16
CA ASP A 287 -1.09 -12.02 -1.33
C ASP A 287 -1.56 -11.76 0.11
N MET A 288 -2.68 -12.40 0.47
CA MET A 288 -3.30 -12.29 1.79
C MET A 288 -2.34 -12.70 2.90
N ARG A 289 -1.49 -13.70 2.66
CA ARG A 289 -0.54 -14.18 3.66
C ARG A 289 0.51 -13.10 3.96
N ARG A 290 1.11 -12.54 2.92
CA ARG A 290 2.13 -11.48 3.08
C ARG A 290 1.56 -10.21 3.70
N LEU A 291 0.32 -9.87 3.36
CA LEU A 291 -0.41 -8.77 3.97
C LEU A 291 -0.59 -8.99 5.48
N LEU A 292 -1.03 -10.19 5.89
CA LEU A 292 -1.18 -10.55 7.31
C LEU A 292 0.18 -10.53 8.04
N ASP A 293 1.22 -11.09 7.42
CA ASP A 293 2.57 -11.09 8.01
C ASP A 293 3.08 -9.65 8.24
N LEU A 294 2.82 -8.72 7.32
CA LEU A 294 3.11 -7.30 7.50
C LEU A 294 2.30 -6.69 8.66
N MET A 295 1.00 -6.99 8.74
CA MET A 295 0.12 -6.46 9.78
C MET A 295 0.64 -6.84 11.19
N PHE A 296 0.96 -8.11 11.40
CA PHE A 296 1.48 -8.61 12.68
C PHE A 296 2.89 -8.06 12.97
N TYR A 297 3.75 -7.97 11.95
CA TYR A 297 5.08 -7.38 12.09
C TYR A 297 5.02 -5.91 12.51
N CYS A 298 4.18 -5.10 11.86
CA CYS A 298 4.08 -3.69 12.18
C CYS A 298 3.41 -3.45 13.55
N ALA A 299 2.37 -4.23 13.88
CA ALA A 299 1.70 -4.15 15.16
C ALA A 299 2.61 -4.42 16.36
N SER A 300 3.54 -5.36 16.20
CA SER A 300 4.48 -5.72 17.27
C SER A 300 5.64 -4.73 17.45
N ARG A 301 6.16 -4.20 16.33
CA ARG A 301 7.36 -3.35 16.35
C ARG A 301 7.06 -1.87 16.57
N HIS A 302 5.94 -1.41 16.04
CA HIS A 302 5.60 0.01 15.95
C HIS A 302 4.38 0.39 16.77
N GLY A 303 3.68 -0.59 17.35
CA GLY A 303 2.51 -0.30 18.17
C GLY A 303 2.22 -1.37 19.21
N THR A 304 0.93 -1.51 19.53
CA THR A 304 0.48 -2.60 20.42
C THR A 304 0.21 -3.86 19.60
N PRO A 305 0.63 -5.05 20.07
CA PRO A 305 0.36 -6.30 19.35
C PRO A 305 -1.15 -6.48 19.09
N LEU A 306 -1.54 -7.06 17.96
CA LEU A 306 -2.96 -7.19 17.57
C LEU A 306 -3.72 -8.13 18.51
N GLU A 307 -3.01 -9.03 19.18
CA GLU A 307 -3.49 -9.96 20.21
C GLU A 307 -3.71 -9.30 21.57
N SER A 308 -3.06 -8.16 21.84
CA SER A 308 -3.05 -7.51 23.16
C SER A 308 -4.27 -6.60 23.43
N GLY A 309 -5.36 -6.73 22.67
CA GLY A 309 -6.55 -5.87 22.79
C GLY A 309 -7.82 -6.40 22.12
N ASN A 310 -8.97 -5.82 22.47
CA ASN A 310 -10.31 -6.21 22.02
C ASN A 310 -10.43 -6.43 20.51
N ASN A 311 -11.21 -7.46 20.15
CA ASN A 311 -11.84 -7.85 18.87
C ASN A 311 -11.06 -7.72 17.55
N THR A 312 -9.92 -7.05 17.46
CA THR A 312 -9.26 -6.72 16.19
C THR A 312 -8.85 -7.99 15.46
N LEU A 313 -8.27 -8.97 16.15
CA LEU A 313 -7.95 -10.28 15.59
C LEU A 313 -9.21 -11.02 15.09
N GLN A 314 -10.34 -10.86 15.78
CA GLN A 314 -11.64 -11.45 15.41
C GLN A 314 -12.30 -10.70 14.24
N GLU A 315 -11.96 -9.43 14.04
CA GLU A 315 -12.50 -8.54 13.00
C GLU A 315 -11.69 -8.57 11.70
N ILE A 316 -10.42 -9.01 11.72
CA ILE A 316 -9.57 -9.15 10.52
C ILE A 316 -10.27 -9.91 9.38
N PRO A 317 -10.93 -11.07 9.61
CA PRO A 317 -11.69 -11.74 8.56
C PRO A 317 -12.73 -10.82 7.90
N GLY A 318 -13.49 -10.09 8.72
CA GLY A 318 -14.49 -9.13 8.26
C GLY A 318 -13.88 -7.96 7.50
N MET A 319 -12.71 -7.46 7.91
CA MET A 319 -11.98 -6.39 7.22
C MET A 319 -11.51 -6.83 5.83
N ILE A 320 -10.95 -8.04 5.73
CA ILE A 320 -10.47 -8.60 4.46
C ILE A 320 -11.64 -8.81 3.51
N VAL A 321 -12.72 -9.45 3.97
CA VAL A 321 -13.92 -9.67 3.15
C VAL A 321 -14.51 -8.33 2.70
N THR A 322 -14.63 -7.35 3.60
CA THR A 322 -15.16 -6.02 3.24
C THR A 322 -14.26 -5.31 2.21
N ALA A 323 -12.93 -5.41 2.35
CA ALA A 323 -11.99 -4.84 1.41
C ALA A 323 -12.08 -5.51 0.02
N MET A 324 -12.18 -6.84 -0.02
CA MET A 324 -12.41 -7.56 -1.28
C MET A 324 -13.75 -7.13 -1.90
N GLN A 325 -14.86 -7.16 -1.16
CA GLN A 325 -16.17 -6.75 -1.67
C GLN A 325 -16.19 -5.32 -2.23
N LYS A 326 -15.49 -4.40 -1.57
CA LYS A 326 -15.51 -2.99 -1.93
C LYS A 326 -14.54 -2.64 -3.06
N TYR A 327 -13.35 -3.23 -3.08
CA TYR A 327 -12.26 -2.79 -3.95
C TYR A 327 -11.85 -3.83 -5.01
N ALA A 328 -12.18 -5.11 -4.80
CA ALA A 328 -11.81 -6.20 -5.70
C ALA A 328 -12.82 -7.37 -5.61
N PRO A 329 -14.08 -7.19 -6.05
CA PRO A 329 -15.10 -8.23 -5.99
C PRO A 329 -14.64 -9.55 -6.63
N GLU A 330 -13.85 -9.45 -7.70
CA GLU A 330 -13.32 -10.60 -8.44
C GLU A 330 -12.30 -11.41 -7.62
N ALA A 331 -11.62 -10.76 -6.65
CA ALA A 331 -10.75 -11.44 -5.70
C ALA A 331 -11.55 -12.27 -4.70
N LEU A 332 -12.72 -11.76 -4.28
CA LEU A 332 -13.65 -12.50 -3.43
C LEU A 332 -14.25 -13.68 -4.20
N ASP A 333 -14.74 -13.45 -5.42
CA ASP A 333 -15.32 -14.50 -6.25
C ASP A 333 -14.31 -15.62 -6.50
N LYS A 334 -13.05 -15.25 -6.78
CA LYS A 334 -11.96 -16.23 -6.93
C LYS A 334 -11.71 -17.00 -5.64
N ALA A 335 -11.60 -16.33 -4.50
CA ALA A 335 -11.34 -17.00 -3.23
C ALA A 335 -12.52 -17.91 -2.79
N GLN A 336 -13.75 -17.50 -3.10
CA GLN A 336 -14.95 -18.33 -2.90
C GLN A 336 -15.02 -19.49 -3.89
N ALA A 337 -14.56 -19.33 -5.13
CA ALA A 337 -14.47 -20.42 -6.10
C ALA A 337 -13.37 -21.44 -5.72
N ASP A 338 -12.21 -20.96 -5.27
CA ASP A 338 -11.06 -21.80 -4.91
C ASP A 338 -11.28 -22.57 -3.60
N HIS A 339 -12.08 -22.02 -2.66
CA HIS A 339 -12.25 -22.57 -1.32
C HIS A 339 -13.69 -22.98 -0.96
N GLY A 340 -14.69 -22.57 -1.73
CA GLY A 340 -16.10 -22.92 -1.54
C GLY A 340 -16.60 -22.69 -0.12
N ASP A 341 -17.29 -23.68 0.43
CA ASP A 341 -17.81 -23.66 1.81
C ASP A 341 -16.70 -23.57 2.88
N ASN A 342 -15.45 -23.88 2.52
CA ASN A 342 -14.29 -23.81 3.41
C ASN A 342 -13.61 -22.43 3.40
N PHE A 343 -14.16 -21.43 2.72
CA PHE A 343 -13.57 -20.09 2.65
C PHE A 343 -13.27 -19.48 4.03
N ALA A 344 -14.22 -19.59 4.98
CA ALA A 344 -14.02 -19.11 6.35
C ALA A 344 -12.92 -19.88 7.10
N VAL A 345 -12.82 -21.19 6.87
CA VAL A 345 -11.79 -22.06 7.48
C VAL A 345 -10.41 -21.74 6.93
N TRP A 346 -10.28 -21.62 5.60
CA TRP A 346 -9.04 -21.22 4.94
C TRP A 346 -8.54 -19.85 5.43
N MET A 347 -9.45 -18.89 5.59
CA MET A 347 -9.11 -17.56 6.09
C MET A 347 -8.61 -17.62 7.54
N ALA A 348 -9.32 -18.35 8.41
CA ALA A 348 -8.91 -18.55 9.80
C ALA A 348 -7.55 -19.27 9.90
N GLU A 349 -7.31 -20.31 9.10
CA GLU A 349 -6.03 -21.01 9.04
C GLU A 349 -4.89 -20.11 8.56
N THR A 350 -5.16 -19.24 7.59
CA THR A 350 -4.13 -18.33 7.06
C THR A 350 -3.72 -17.30 8.10
N ILE A 351 -4.70 -16.77 8.84
CA ILE A 351 -4.49 -15.87 9.99
C ILE A 351 -3.70 -16.58 11.09
N ASP A 352 -4.13 -17.78 11.50
CA ASP A 352 -3.47 -18.57 12.54
C ASP A 352 -2.02 -18.92 12.16
N LYS A 353 -1.79 -19.35 10.92
CA LYS A 353 -0.43 -19.62 10.43
C LYS A 353 0.41 -18.33 10.46
N SER A 354 -0.15 -17.14 10.20
CA SER A 354 0.59 -15.86 10.20
C SER A 354 0.91 -15.41 11.61
N LEU A 355 -0.06 -15.55 12.50
CA LEU A 355 0.11 -15.31 13.92
C LEU A 355 1.21 -16.21 14.51
N LYS A 356 1.17 -17.52 14.24
CA LYS A 356 2.22 -18.48 14.67
C LYS A 356 3.59 -18.20 14.07
N SER A 357 3.64 -17.77 12.81
CA SER A 357 4.89 -17.35 12.15
C SER A 357 5.52 -16.14 12.82
N TYR A 358 4.73 -15.34 13.52
CA TYR A 358 5.17 -14.18 14.28
C TYR A 358 5.43 -14.53 15.76
N GLU A 359 4.59 -15.32 16.43
CA GLU A 359 4.74 -15.73 17.84
C GLU A 359 5.96 -16.64 18.09
N PHE A 360 6.30 -17.53 17.15
CA PHE A 360 7.42 -18.46 17.29
C PHE A 360 8.78 -17.82 16.98
N VAL A 361 8.75 -16.68 16.27
CA VAL A 361 9.93 -15.88 15.96
C VAL A 361 9.84 -14.63 16.83
N GLY A 362 10.15 -14.76 18.11
CA GLY A 362 10.81 -13.67 18.79
C GLY A 362 11.98 -13.31 17.88
N PHE A 363 11.86 -12.24 17.11
CA PHE A 363 12.91 -11.80 16.21
C PHE A 363 14.05 -11.33 17.12
N GLU A 364 14.88 -12.28 17.58
CA GLU A 364 16.30 -12.09 17.41
C GLU A 364 16.42 -11.49 16.01
N GLU A 365 16.99 -10.30 15.92
CA GLU A 365 17.52 -9.84 14.67
C GLU A 365 18.23 -11.05 14.08
N THR A 366 17.61 -11.71 13.10
CA THR A 366 18.37 -12.42 12.10
C THR A 366 19.17 -11.28 11.53
N LYS A 367 20.35 -11.05 12.13
CA LYS A 367 21.43 -10.25 11.58
C LYS A 367 21.29 -10.50 10.11
N LYS A 368 20.91 -9.45 9.38
CA LYS A 368 20.67 -9.49 7.93
C LYS A 368 21.50 -10.64 7.41
N ALA A 369 20.87 -11.74 6.99
CA ALA A 369 21.55 -12.54 6.00
C ALA A 369 21.68 -11.54 4.88
N GLU A 370 22.85 -10.90 4.79
CA GLU A 370 23.12 -9.86 3.82
C GLU A 370 22.62 -10.47 2.53
N VAL A 371 21.55 -9.88 1.99
CA VAL A 371 21.24 -10.12 0.60
C VAL A 371 22.44 -9.49 -0.07
N GLU A 372 23.45 -10.31 -0.34
CA GLU A 372 24.65 -9.92 -1.04
C GLU A 372 24.18 -9.50 -2.43
N THR A 373 23.75 -8.23 -2.54
CA THR A 373 23.86 -7.48 -3.77
C THR A 373 25.22 -7.85 -4.33
N PRO A 374 25.30 -8.47 -5.52
CA PRO A 374 26.56 -8.91 -6.04
C PRO A 374 27.51 -7.73 -5.93
N SER A 375 28.58 -7.87 -5.13
CA SER A 375 29.59 -6.84 -4.99
C SER A 375 29.90 -6.32 -6.40
N ASP A 376 30.06 -5.01 -6.57
CA ASP A 376 30.45 -4.44 -7.88
C ASP A 376 31.60 -5.25 -8.51
N MET A 377 32.45 -5.85 -7.67
CA MET A 377 33.52 -6.75 -8.07
C MET A 377 33.07 -8.09 -8.69
N TYR A 378 31.99 -8.71 -8.22
CA TYR A 378 31.46 -9.92 -8.85
C TYR A 378 30.95 -9.64 -10.26
N LEU A 379 30.27 -8.51 -10.47
CA LEU A 379 29.80 -8.11 -11.80
C LEU A 379 30.99 -7.85 -12.74
N VAL A 380 32.04 -7.20 -12.25
CA VAL A 380 33.29 -7.00 -13.00
C VAL A 380 33.94 -8.34 -13.35
N MET A 381 34.07 -9.27 -12.40
CA MET A 381 34.61 -10.61 -12.64
C MET A 381 33.77 -11.39 -13.66
N ARG A 382 32.44 -11.34 -13.53
CA ARG A 382 31.51 -12.03 -14.45
C ARG A 382 31.62 -11.51 -15.88
N GLU A 383 31.74 -10.20 -16.09
CA GLU A 383 31.95 -9.66 -17.43
C GLU A 383 33.34 -9.98 -17.96
N ARG A 384 34.37 -9.99 -17.10
CA ARG A 384 35.75 -10.38 -17.47
C ARG A 384 35.85 -11.86 -17.88
N HIS A 385 35.16 -12.76 -17.17
CA HIS A 385 35.16 -14.21 -17.43
C HIS A 385 34.02 -14.67 -18.34
N LYS A 386 33.33 -13.75 -19.01
CA LYS A 386 32.14 -14.04 -19.81
C LYS A 386 32.34 -15.08 -20.90
N SER A 387 33.50 -15.10 -21.55
CA SER A 387 33.85 -16.12 -22.55
C SER A 387 34.01 -17.50 -21.91
N LEU A 388 34.75 -17.59 -20.79
CA LEU A 388 34.97 -18.82 -20.04
C LEU A 388 33.66 -19.39 -19.49
N LEU A 389 32.77 -18.51 -19.02
CA LEU A 389 31.44 -18.90 -18.54
C LEU A 389 30.56 -19.45 -19.66
N ARG A 390 30.67 -18.95 -20.89
CA ARG A 390 29.94 -19.50 -22.04
C ARG A 390 30.43 -20.91 -22.40
N GLU A 391 31.75 -21.13 -22.39
CA GLU A 391 32.33 -22.46 -22.57
C GLU A 391 31.88 -23.41 -21.46
N PHE A 392 31.92 -22.95 -20.22
CA PHE A 392 31.47 -23.74 -19.07
C PHE A 392 29.99 -24.10 -19.13
N LEU A 393 29.12 -23.18 -19.56
CA LEU A 393 27.70 -23.48 -19.77
C LEU A 393 27.45 -24.51 -20.89
N ALA A 394 28.36 -24.59 -21.87
CA ALA A 394 28.25 -25.55 -22.98
C ALA A 394 28.82 -26.93 -22.62
N GLU A 395 29.98 -26.97 -21.96
CA GLU A 395 30.70 -28.22 -21.65
C GLU A 395 30.38 -28.80 -20.26
N GLY A 396 29.94 -27.97 -19.32
CA GLY A 396 29.64 -28.35 -17.93
C GLY A 396 30.87 -28.70 -17.08
N SER A 397 32.10 -28.50 -17.59
CA SER A 397 33.33 -28.88 -16.90
C SER A 397 33.81 -27.82 -15.90
N LEU A 398 33.53 -28.05 -14.61
CA LEU A 398 33.99 -27.17 -13.53
C LEU A 398 35.52 -27.11 -13.44
N GLN A 399 36.20 -28.24 -13.67
CA GLN A 399 37.67 -28.30 -13.61
C GLN A 399 38.29 -27.30 -14.60
N ARG A 400 37.82 -27.32 -15.85
CA ARG A 400 38.32 -26.42 -16.89
C ARG A 400 38.04 -24.95 -16.57
N LEU A 401 36.86 -24.65 -16.05
CA LEU A 401 36.52 -23.28 -15.61
C LEU A 401 37.49 -22.80 -14.52
N VAL A 402 37.73 -23.62 -13.49
CA VAL A 402 38.62 -23.28 -12.38
C VAL A 402 40.05 -23.05 -12.89
N GLU A 403 40.57 -23.95 -13.73
CA GLU A 403 41.92 -23.83 -14.30
C GLU A 403 42.08 -22.55 -15.12
N GLN A 404 41.15 -22.25 -16.01
CA GLN A 404 41.20 -21.06 -16.87
C GLN A 404 41.08 -19.76 -16.05
N VAL A 405 40.18 -19.71 -15.07
CA VAL A 405 40.02 -18.53 -14.21
C VAL A 405 41.25 -18.32 -13.32
N LEU A 406 41.80 -19.39 -12.73
CA LEU A 406 43.02 -19.27 -11.91
C LEU A 406 44.22 -18.84 -12.75
N ARG A 407 44.39 -19.39 -13.96
CA ARG A 407 45.45 -18.95 -14.88
C ARG A 407 45.28 -17.48 -15.27
N HIS A 408 44.06 -17.04 -15.53
CA HIS A 408 43.78 -15.66 -15.91
C HIS A 408 44.03 -14.67 -14.76
N GLU A 409 43.50 -14.95 -13.56
CA GLU A 409 43.53 -13.99 -12.45
C GLU A 409 44.83 -14.04 -11.64
N LEU A 410 45.49 -15.20 -11.50
CA LEU A 410 46.74 -15.32 -10.75
C LEU A 410 47.98 -14.87 -11.54
N ALA A 411 47.83 -14.64 -12.85
CA ALA A 411 48.84 -13.98 -13.68
C ALA A 411 49.05 -12.52 -13.28
N SER A 412 48.10 -11.90 -12.57
CA SER A 412 48.24 -10.55 -12.02
C SER A 412 49.36 -10.47 -10.97
N ASP A 413 50.00 -9.31 -10.87
CA ASP A 413 50.99 -9.01 -9.84
C ASP A 413 50.38 -8.94 -8.44
N SER A 414 49.10 -8.58 -8.33
CA SER A 414 48.33 -8.46 -7.08
C SER A 414 46.97 -9.17 -7.18
N PRO A 415 46.94 -10.51 -7.18
CA PRO A 415 45.71 -11.26 -7.30
C PRO A 415 44.83 -11.13 -6.04
N ASP A 416 43.54 -10.88 -6.24
CA ASP A 416 42.56 -10.86 -5.16
C ASP A 416 41.92 -12.23 -4.98
N TYR A 417 42.56 -13.05 -4.14
CA TYR A 417 42.16 -14.43 -3.89
C TYR A 417 40.72 -14.56 -3.35
N SER A 418 40.23 -13.58 -2.60
CA SER A 418 38.88 -13.63 -2.02
C SER A 418 37.82 -13.44 -3.10
N ASN A 419 38.04 -12.48 -4.00
CA ASN A 419 37.10 -12.21 -5.09
C ASN A 419 37.11 -13.32 -6.14
N ILE A 420 38.28 -13.89 -6.43
CA ILE A 420 38.40 -15.08 -7.30
C ILE A 420 37.62 -16.25 -6.70
N ALA A 421 37.79 -16.50 -5.40
CA ALA A 421 37.10 -17.58 -4.70
C ALA A 421 35.57 -17.40 -4.72
N SER A 422 35.09 -16.21 -4.38
CA SER A 422 33.66 -15.89 -4.35
C SER A 422 33.03 -15.96 -5.74
N ALA A 423 33.74 -15.51 -6.78
CA ALA A 423 33.28 -15.61 -8.16
C ALA A 423 33.11 -17.07 -8.62
N LEU A 424 34.15 -17.90 -8.44
CA LEU A 424 34.12 -19.33 -8.81
C LEU A 424 32.99 -20.08 -8.08
N TYR A 425 32.84 -19.81 -6.77
CA TYR A 425 31.76 -20.36 -5.97
C TYR A 425 30.38 -20.02 -6.55
N ARG A 426 30.14 -18.73 -6.83
CA ARG A 426 28.86 -18.25 -7.36
C ARG A 426 28.58 -18.75 -8.78
N TYR A 427 29.61 -18.91 -9.62
CA TYR A 427 29.45 -19.47 -10.97
C TYR A 427 28.92 -20.90 -10.92
N GLN A 428 29.55 -21.75 -10.11
CA GLN A 428 29.14 -23.14 -9.98
C GLN A 428 27.77 -23.26 -9.29
N LEU A 429 27.52 -22.50 -8.23
CA LEU A 429 26.21 -22.51 -7.56
C LEU A 429 25.09 -22.07 -8.51
N GLY A 430 25.33 -21.02 -9.31
CA GLY A 430 24.41 -20.54 -10.33
C GLY A 430 24.16 -21.60 -11.41
N TYR A 431 25.19 -22.34 -11.84
CA TYR A 431 25.04 -23.42 -12.80
C TYR A 431 24.18 -24.57 -12.25
N LEU A 432 24.48 -25.05 -11.04
CA LEU A 432 23.71 -26.14 -10.40
C LEU A 432 22.24 -25.75 -10.22
N THR A 433 21.98 -24.54 -9.73
CA THR A 433 20.62 -24.10 -9.38
C THR A 433 19.82 -23.61 -10.59
N ALA A 434 20.42 -22.83 -11.49
CA ALA A 434 19.70 -22.20 -12.59
C ALA A 434 19.67 -23.05 -13.86
N VAL A 435 20.72 -23.84 -14.12
CA VAL A 435 20.84 -24.65 -15.34
C VAL A 435 20.46 -26.10 -15.08
N ILE A 436 21.09 -26.75 -14.09
CA ILE A 436 20.78 -28.14 -13.71
C ILE A 436 19.46 -28.23 -12.91
N LYS A 437 18.94 -27.11 -12.41
CA LYS A 437 17.70 -27.03 -11.60
C LYS A 437 17.77 -27.82 -10.30
N GLN A 438 18.96 -28.00 -9.75
CA GLN A 438 19.16 -28.66 -8.47
C GLN A 438 18.62 -27.77 -7.33
N PRO A 439 17.93 -28.34 -6.32
CA PRO A 439 17.55 -27.61 -5.11
C PRO A 439 18.76 -26.95 -4.47
N LYS A 440 18.59 -25.71 -3.98
CA LYS A 440 19.72 -24.88 -3.52
C LYS A 440 20.51 -25.55 -2.38
N ASP A 441 19.83 -26.20 -1.44
CA ASP A 441 20.47 -26.87 -0.30
C ASP A 441 21.34 -28.05 -0.76
N GLU A 442 20.82 -28.86 -1.69
CA GLU A 442 21.54 -29.98 -2.29
C GLU A 442 22.72 -29.50 -3.17
N ALA A 443 22.54 -28.38 -3.87
CA ALA A 443 23.60 -27.75 -4.64
C ALA A 443 24.76 -27.29 -3.74
N HIS A 444 24.46 -26.70 -2.57
CA HIS A 444 25.48 -26.30 -1.60
C HIS A 444 26.27 -27.48 -1.03
N GLU A 445 25.63 -28.61 -0.76
CA GLU A 445 26.30 -29.82 -0.27
C GLU A 445 27.24 -30.42 -1.32
N ASN A 446 26.76 -30.57 -2.56
CA ASN A 446 27.55 -31.14 -3.66
C ASN A 446 28.73 -30.24 -4.07
N LEU A 447 28.55 -28.91 -3.95
CA LEU A 447 29.56 -27.92 -4.31
C LEU A 447 30.87 -28.08 -3.51
N SER A 448 30.76 -28.39 -2.22
CA SER A 448 31.94 -28.55 -1.34
C SER A 448 32.79 -29.75 -1.76
N GLY A 449 32.15 -30.87 -2.12
CA GLY A 449 32.83 -32.08 -2.59
C GLY A 449 33.48 -31.87 -3.96
N HIS A 450 32.72 -31.31 -4.91
CA HIS A 450 33.20 -31.10 -6.28
C HIS A 450 34.37 -30.13 -6.35
N ILE A 451 34.30 -28.97 -5.70
CA ILE A 451 35.41 -28.01 -5.74
C ILE A 451 36.66 -28.56 -5.05
N LYS A 452 36.52 -29.29 -3.93
CA LYS A 452 37.67 -29.93 -3.26
C LYS A 452 38.35 -30.95 -4.15
N SER A 453 37.58 -31.79 -4.83
CA SER A 453 38.11 -32.79 -5.77
C SER A 453 38.86 -32.11 -6.92
N VAL A 454 38.25 -31.07 -7.51
CA VAL A 454 38.87 -30.30 -8.60
C VAL A 454 40.19 -29.66 -8.15
N LEU A 455 40.21 -28.98 -7.00
CA LEU A 455 41.43 -28.36 -6.48
C LEU A 455 42.55 -29.35 -6.12
N GLN A 456 42.20 -30.59 -5.78
CA GLN A 456 43.18 -31.66 -5.52
C GLN A 456 43.76 -32.24 -6.82
N SER A 457 42.99 -32.21 -7.90
CA SER A 457 43.42 -32.73 -9.21
C SER A 457 44.36 -31.79 -9.97
N ILE A 458 44.26 -30.47 -9.74
CA ILE A 458 45.05 -29.47 -10.46
C ILE A 458 46.46 -29.36 -9.88
N GLN A 459 47.48 -29.54 -10.72
CA GLN A 459 48.87 -29.32 -10.33
C GLN A 459 49.30 -27.87 -10.65
N PRO A 460 49.97 -27.14 -9.73
CA PRO A 460 50.38 -25.75 -9.97
C PRO A 460 51.26 -25.57 -11.22
N ARG A 461 52.11 -26.55 -11.49
CA ARG A 461 53.03 -26.58 -12.65
C ARG A 461 52.28 -26.58 -13.99
N GLU A 462 51.10 -27.20 -14.06
CA GLU A 462 50.28 -27.25 -15.27
C GLU A 462 49.63 -25.90 -15.58
N LEU A 463 49.44 -25.07 -14.55
CA LEU A 463 48.90 -23.72 -14.71
C LEU A 463 49.95 -22.67 -15.07
N GLY A 464 51.24 -22.97 -14.88
CA GLY A 464 52.33 -22.00 -15.05
C GLY A 464 52.36 -20.92 -13.96
N ILE A 465 51.85 -21.25 -12.77
CA ILE A 465 51.68 -20.31 -11.64
C ILE A 465 52.64 -20.68 -10.52
N ASP A 466 53.12 -19.70 -9.78
CA ASP A 466 53.91 -19.89 -8.57
C ASP A 466 53.15 -20.74 -7.52
N ASP A 467 53.84 -21.73 -6.95
CA ASP A 467 53.27 -22.68 -5.99
C ASP A 467 52.64 -21.98 -4.78
N LYS A 468 53.20 -20.85 -4.33
CA LYS A 468 52.64 -20.09 -3.20
C LYS A 468 51.35 -19.39 -3.60
N LYS A 469 51.31 -18.72 -4.76
CA LYS A 469 50.07 -18.09 -5.27
C LYS A 469 48.94 -19.12 -5.41
N PHE A 470 49.24 -20.31 -5.94
CA PHE A 470 48.25 -21.37 -6.05
C PHE A 470 47.78 -21.88 -4.67
N ALA A 471 48.69 -22.10 -3.73
CA ALA A 471 48.35 -22.51 -2.36
C ALA A 471 47.44 -21.50 -1.64
N PHE A 472 47.68 -20.19 -1.84
CA PHE A 472 46.81 -19.13 -1.31
C PHE A 472 45.43 -19.14 -1.96
N ALA A 473 45.34 -19.24 -3.29
CA ALA A 473 44.07 -19.30 -3.99
C ALA A 473 43.23 -20.51 -3.57
N ARG A 474 43.88 -21.67 -3.44
CA ARG A 474 43.25 -22.90 -2.94
C ARG A 474 42.70 -22.71 -1.53
N SER A 475 43.48 -22.09 -0.64
CA SER A 475 43.05 -21.84 0.74
C SER A 475 41.87 -20.87 0.81
N ALA A 476 41.89 -19.80 0.01
CA ALA A 476 40.79 -18.84 -0.08
C ALA A 476 39.49 -19.48 -0.58
N LEU A 477 39.56 -20.35 -1.60
CA LEU A 477 38.38 -21.03 -2.12
C LEU A 477 37.78 -22.02 -1.11
N LEU A 478 38.61 -22.72 -0.34
CA LEU A 478 38.13 -23.59 0.74
C LEU A 478 37.47 -22.79 1.88
N VAL A 479 38.02 -21.63 2.23
CA VAL A 479 37.42 -20.73 3.22
C VAL A 479 36.06 -20.23 2.74
N GLU A 480 35.95 -19.84 1.47
CA GLU A 480 34.70 -19.33 0.91
C GLU A 480 33.60 -20.40 0.86
N ILE A 481 33.96 -21.65 0.58
CA ILE A 481 33.04 -22.79 0.67
C ILE A 481 32.58 -23.01 2.11
N ALA A 482 33.50 -22.93 3.08
CA ALA A 482 33.18 -23.13 4.48
C ALA A 482 32.23 -22.05 5.03
N LYS A 483 32.44 -20.79 4.64
CA LYS A 483 31.55 -19.66 5.01
C LYS A 483 30.11 -19.85 4.53
N ASN A 484 29.95 -20.45 3.35
CA ASN A 484 28.65 -20.58 2.70
C ASN A 484 28.03 -21.99 2.87
N LYS A 485 28.53 -22.79 3.81
CA LYS A 485 27.91 -24.08 4.14
C LYS A 485 26.66 -23.81 5.01
N PRO A 486 25.46 -24.26 4.61
CA PRO A 486 24.28 -24.08 5.44
C PRO A 486 24.49 -24.75 6.81
N ALA A 487 24.11 -24.06 7.90
CA ALA A 487 24.16 -24.62 9.24
C ALA A 487 23.32 -25.90 9.25
N ALA A 488 23.92 -27.02 9.69
CA ALA A 488 23.21 -28.28 9.80
C ALA A 488 21.95 -28.06 10.65
N ARG A 489 20.77 -28.29 10.07
CA ARG A 489 19.53 -28.31 10.86
C ARG A 489 19.70 -29.41 11.91
N PRO A 490 19.46 -29.15 13.21
CA PRO A 490 19.43 -30.23 14.19
C PRO A 490 18.38 -31.24 13.71
N SER A 491 18.78 -32.50 13.55
CA SER A 491 17.85 -33.58 13.27
C SER A 491 16.83 -33.61 14.39
N HIS A 492 15.55 -33.37 14.07
CA HIS A 492 14.47 -33.76 14.97
C HIS A 492 14.41 -35.29 14.99
N ASP A 493 15.28 -35.91 15.79
CA ASP A 493 15.07 -37.26 16.29
C ASP A 493 13.95 -37.21 17.33
N ASN A 494 12.71 -37.11 16.85
CA ASN A 494 11.57 -37.60 17.59
C ASN A 494 11.51 -39.12 17.38
N ASN A 495 12.26 -39.85 18.21
CA ASN A 495 11.93 -41.20 18.64
C ASN A 495 12.91 -41.62 19.74
N ASN A 496 12.52 -41.37 20.99
CA ASN A 496 12.77 -42.25 22.14
C ASN A 496 12.06 -41.64 23.36
N GLU A 497 10.80 -42.02 23.57
CA GLU A 497 10.32 -42.20 24.95
C GLU A 497 11.05 -43.41 25.54
N PRO A 498 11.76 -43.29 26.67
CA PRO A 498 11.95 -44.44 27.52
C PRO A 498 10.71 -44.55 28.41
N GLY A 499 9.96 -45.64 28.25
CA GLY A 499 8.99 -46.03 29.25
C GLY A 499 9.69 -46.24 30.59
N LEU A 500 9.35 -45.42 31.58
CA LEU A 500 8.79 -45.77 32.89
C LEU A 500 8.50 -44.51 33.69
#